data_AF-A0A522XNZ7-F1
#
_entry.id   AF-A0A522XNZ7-F1
#
_cell.length_a   1.000
_cell.length_b   1.000
_cell.length_c   1.000
_cell.angle_alpha   90.00
_cell.angle_beta   90.00
_cell.angle_gamma   90.00
#
_symmetry.space_group_name_H-M   'P 1'
#
loop_
_entity.id
_entity.type
_entity.pdbx_description
1 polymer ?
#
loop_
_entity_poly.entity_id
_entity_poly.type
_entity_poly.pdbx_seq_one_letter_code
_entity_poly.pdbx_strand_id
1 'polypeptide(L)'
;MTDLIDALRELRDLEARREKLVRAIWEHAKAAEPELVQVAAELWPGDQAAAAAWLSESRGDLSPAELIAAGRVDLVLNQIHRSIHGFFS
;
A
#
# COMPACT_ATOMS: atom_id res chain seq x y z
N MET A 1 12.42 10.30 32.16
CA MET A 1 13.22 10.87 31.04
C MET A 1 13.76 9.75 30.16
N THR A 2 14.28 8.68 30.76
CA THR A 2 14.65 7.43 30.06
C THR A 2 13.47 6.80 29.30
N ASP A 3 12.28 6.72 29.92
CA ASP A 3 11.08 6.14 29.29
C ASP A 3 10.64 6.84 27.99
N LEU A 4 10.82 8.17 27.91
CA LEU A 4 10.53 8.94 26.70
C LEU A 4 11.53 8.63 25.59
N ILE A 5 12.82 8.50 25.93
CA ILE A 5 13.87 8.19 24.96
C ILE A 5 13.67 6.77 24.41
N ASP A 6 13.31 5.82 25.26
CA ASP A 6 13.05 4.44 24.85
C ASP A 6 11.78 4.35 23.98
N ALA A 7 10.71 5.06 24.34
CA ALA A 7 9.50 5.15 23.51
C ALA A 7 9.77 5.78 22.12
N LEU A 8 10.59 6.82 22.05
CA LEU A 8 10.98 7.43 20.77
C LEU A 8 11.85 6.49 19.92
N ARG A 9 12.72 5.70 20.54
CA ARG A 9 13.52 4.69 19.84
C ARG A 9 12.64 3.57 19.28
N GLU A 10 11.71 3.07 20.09
CA GLU A 10 10.74 2.06 19.65
C GLU A 10 9.90 2.57 18.48
N LEU A 11 9.39 3.80 18.55
CA LEU A 11 8.64 4.41 17.45
C LEU A 11 9.46 4.44 16.15
N ARG A 12 10.73 4.86 16.23
CA ARG A 12 11.62 4.91 15.05
C ARG A 12 11.87 3.53 14.45
N ASP A 13 12.05 2.51 15.29
CA ASP A 13 12.26 1.13 14.83
C ASP A 13 10.99 0.57 14.18
N LEU A 14 9.81 0.89 14.73
CA LEU A 14 8.51 0.53 14.15
C LEU A 14 8.29 1.24 12.81
N GLU A 15 8.64 2.52 12.68
CA GLU A 15 8.57 3.27 11.42
C GLU A 15 9.48 2.66 10.35
N ALA A 16 10.74 2.34 10.70
CA ALA A 16 11.67 1.70 9.77
C ALA A 16 11.19 0.31 9.34
N ARG A 17 10.62 -0.46 10.27
CA ARG A 17 10.02 -1.76 9.97
C ARG A 17 8.80 -1.62 9.06
N ARG A 18 7.94 -0.63 9.32
CA ARG A 18 6.78 -0.32 8.47
C ARG A 18 7.24 0.02 7.07
N GLU A 19 8.21 0.91 6.89
CA GLU A 19 8.74 1.27 5.58
C GLU A 19 9.26 0.05 4.82
N LYS A 20 10.01 -0.83 5.49
CA LYS A 20 10.49 -2.08 4.90
C LYS A 20 9.36 -2.99 4.44
N LEU A 21 8.31 -3.16 5.25
CA LEU A 21 7.16 -4.00 4.92
C LEU A 21 6.33 -3.40 3.78
N VAL A 22 6.09 -2.09 3.80
CA VAL A 22 5.40 -1.34 2.75
C VAL A 22 6.12 -1.53 1.41
N ARG A 23 7.46 -1.41 1.40
CA ARG A 23 8.25 -1.68 0.19
C ARG A 23 8.14 -3.14 -0.28
N ALA A 24 8.15 -4.10 0.64
CA ALA A 24 8.00 -5.51 0.27
C ALA A 24 6.62 -5.79 -0.35
N ILE A 25 5.55 -5.23 0.20
CA ILE A 25 4.19 -5.32 -0.35
C ILE A 25 4.15 -4.79 -1.78
N TRP A 26 4.76 -3.62 -2.02
CA TRP A 26 4.85 -3.04 -3.36
C TRP A 26 5.57 -3.96 -4.35
N GLU A 27 6.76 -4.46 -4.01
CA GLU A 27 7.52 -5.33 -4.89
C GLU A 27 6.77 -6.65 -5.18
N HIS A 28 6.08 -7.23 -4.19
CA HIS A 28 5.27 -8.42 -4.39
C HIS A 28 4.04 -8.16 -5.27
N ALA A 29 3.32 -7.06 -5.04
CA ALA A 29 2.17 -6.68 -5.87
C ALA A 29 2.60 -6.42 -7.32
N LYS A 30 3.71 -5.71 -7.51
CA LYS A 30 4.31 -5.45 -8.83
C LYS A 30 4.74 -6.73 -9.55
N ALA A 31 5.32 -7.69 -8.82
CA ALA A 31 5.76 -8.95 -9.40
C ALA A 31 4.57 -9.83 -9.81
N ALA A 32 3.48 -9.80 -9.04
CA ALA A 32 2.25 -10.49 -9.38
C ALA A 32 1.56 -9.84 -10.59
N GLU A 33 1.49 -8.50 -10.61
CA GLU A 33 0.68 -7.76 -11.59
C GLU A 33 1.39 -6.49 -12.10
N PRO A 34 2.08 -6.58 -13.25
CA PRO A 34 2.81 -5.45 -13.84
C PRO A 34 1.92 -4.27 -14.22
N GLU A 35 0.67 -4.51 -14.61
CA GLU A 35 -0.30 -3.46 -14.97
C GLU A 35 -0.58 -2.52 -13.79
N LEU A 36 -0.55 -3.06 -12.57
CA LEU A 36 -0.75 -2.30 -11.34
C LEU A 36 0.28 -1.17 -11.16
N VAL A 37 1.48 -1.33 -11.71
CA VAL A 37 2.52 -0.29 -11.71
C VAL A 37 2.13 0.89 -12.58
N GLN A 38 1.54 0.63 -13.75
CA GLN A 38 1.14 1.69 -14.67
C GLN A 38 0.03 2.53 -14.04
N VAL A 39 -1.02 1.86 -13.53
CA VAL A 39 -2.16 2.58 -12.97
C VAL A 39 -1.83 3.25 -11.62
N ALA A 40 -0.96 2.64 -10.80
CA ALA A 40 -0.46 3.30 -9.59
C ALA A 40 0.40 4.53 -9.90
N ALA A 41 1.16 4.54 -11.00
CA ALA A 41 1.93 5.72 -11.42
C ALA A 41 1.04 6.89 -11.85
N GLU A 42 -0.19 6.61 -12.30
CA GLU A 42 -1.19 7.65 -12.61
C GLU A 42 -1.77 8.28 -11.34
N LEU A 43 -2.05 7.49 -10.30
CA LEU A 43 -2.56 7.99 -9.01
C LEU A 43 -1.50 8.63 -8.13
N TRP A 44 -0.30 8.05 -8.10
CA TRP A 44 0.80 8.44 -7.21
C TRP A 44 2.10 8.62 -8.01
N PRO A 45 2.25 9.71 -8.76
CA PRO A 45 3.41 9.92 -9.61
C PRO A 45 4.70 9.97 -8.79
N GLY A 46 5.52 8.93 -8.89
CA GLY A 46 6.79 8.82 -8.17
C GLY A 46 6.67 8.56 -6.66
N ASP A 47 5.47 8.40 -6.11
CA ASP A 47 5.24 8.16 -4.69
C ASP A 47 4.87 6.70 -4.42
N GLN A 48 5.88 5.85 -4.44
CA GLN A 48 5.73 4.41 -4.15
C GLN A 48 5.27 4.16 -2.71
N ALA A 49 5.59 5.06 -1.77
CA ALA A 49 5.20 4.91 -0.38
C ALA A 49 3.69 5.12 -0.21
N ALA A 50 3.11 6.10 -0.90
CA ALA A 50 1.66 6.30 -0.93
C ALA A 50 0.92 5.13 -1.60
N ALA A 51 1.41 4.64 -2.75
CA ALA A 51 0.81 3.48 -3.41
C ALA A 51 0.83 2.23 -2.52
N ALA A 52 1.95 1.98 -1.86
CA ALA A 52 2.10 0.84 -0.97
C ALA A 52 1.30 0.98 0.33
N ALA A 53 1.17 2.20 0.87
CA ALA A 53 0.27 2.48 1.99
C ALA A 53 -1.19 2.22 1.61
N TRP A 54 -1.62 2.67 0.42
CA TRP A 54 -2.95 2.40 -0.11
C TRP A 54 -3.22 0.90 -0.28
N LEU A 55 -2.24 0.16 -0.81
CA LEU A 55 -2.34 -1.30 -0.94
C LEU A 55 -2.48 -2.02 0.40
N SER A 56 -1.90 -1.46 1.46
CA SER A 56 -1.87 -2.05 2.80
C SER A 56 -3.10 -1.66 3.65
N GLU A 57 -3.84 -0.63 3.24
CA GLU A 57 -4.97 -0.12 3.99
C GLU A 57 -6.21 -1.00 3.74
N SER A 58 -6.84 -1.48 4.82
CA SER A 58 -8.06 -2.26 4.69
C SER A 58 -9.23 -1.37 4.23
N ARG A 59 -9.98 -1.85 3.23
CA ARG A 59 -11.11 -1.14 2.62
C ARG A 59 -12.38 -2.00 2.65
N GLY A 60 -12.58 -2.69 3.76
CA GLY A 60 -13.63 -3.69 3.98
C GLY A 60 -13.05 -4.88 4.75
N ASP A 61 -13.30 -6.09 4.25
CA ASP A 61 -12.78 -7.32 4.86
C ASP A 61 -11.31 -7.59 4.51
N LEU A 62 -10.84 -7.06 3.38
CA LEU A 62 -9.48 -7.25 2.86
C LEU A 62 -8.88 -5.93 2.40
N SER A 63 -7.58 -5.80 2.56
CA SER A 63 -6.76 -4.79 1.89
C SER A 63 -6.56 -5.13 0.41
N PRO A 64 -6.26 -4.14 -0.45
CA PRO A 64 -5.93 -4.41 -1.84
C PRO A 64 -4.75 -5.39 -2.02
N ALA A 65 -3.74 -5.37 -1.14
CA ALA A 65 -2.64 -6.33 -1.16
C ALA A 65 -3.12 -7.77 -0.93
N GLU A 66 -4.06 -7.97 0.00
CA GLU A 66 -4.65 -9.29 0.26
C GLU A 66 -5.56 -9.75 -0.88
N LEU A 67 -6.26 -8.83 -1.55
CA LEU A 67 -7.03 -9.14 -2.76
C LEU A 67 -6.12 -9.61 -3.91
N ILE A 68 -4.97 -8.95 -4.11
CA ILE A 68 -3.97 -9.40 -5.09
C ILE A 68 -3.46 -10.81 -4.73
N ALA A 69 -3.12 -11.04 -3.46
CA ALA A 69 -2.67 -12.36 -2.99
C ALA A 69 -3.75 -13.46 -3.16
N ALA A 70 -5.03 -13.10 -3.09
CA ALA A 70 -6.16 -13.99 -3.35
C ALA A 70 -6.51 -14.14 -4.85
N GLY A 71 -5.74 -13.53 -5.76
CA GLY A 71 -5.97 -13.58 -7.21
C GLY A 71 -7.18 -12.74 -7.67
N ARG A 72 -7.58 -11.74 -6.90
CA ARG A 72 -8.73 -10.84 -7.15
C ARG A 72 -8.26 -9.44 -7.61
N VAL A 73 -7.31 -9.42 -8.53
CA VAL A 73 -6.62 -8.20 -9.01
C VAL A 73 -7.57 -7.26 -9.74
N ASP A 74 -8.54 -7.82 -10.46
CA ASP A 74 -9.60 -7.09 -11.16
C ASP A 74 -10.36 -6.14 -10.22
N LEU A 75 -10.63 -6.59 -8.98
CA LEU A 75 -11.28 -5.75 -7.96
C LEU A 75 -10.41 -4.57 -7.56
N VAL A 76 -9.09 -4.78 -7.46
CA VAL A 76 -8.13 -3.74 -7.10
C VAL A 76 -7.98 -2.72 -8.22
N LEU A 77 -7.83 -3.15 -9.48
CA LEU A 77 -7.80 -2.26 -10.64
C LEU A 77 -9.08 -1.43 -10.75
N ASN A 78 -10.25 -2.04 -10.50
CA ASN A 78 -11.52 -1.32 -10.46
C ASN A 78 -11.60 -0.29 -9.32
N GLN A 79 -11.03 -0.57 -8.14
CA GLN A 79 -10.95 0.41 -7.05
C GLN A 79 -10.03 1.59 -7.41
N ILE A 80 -8.89 1.30 -8.05
CA ILE A 80 -7.94 2.30 -8.54
C ILE A 80 -8.61 3.20 -9.59
N HIS A 81 -9.25 2.64 -10.61
CA HIS A 81 -9.96 3.42 -11.64
C HIS A 81 -11.07 4.28 -11.04
N ARG A 82 -11.84 3.78 -10.08
CA ARG A 82 -12.86 4.59 -9.38
C ARG A 82 -12.24 5.75 -8.62
N SER A 83 -11.07 5.55 -8.02
CA SER A 83 -10.33 6.59 -7.30
C SER A 83 -9.80 7.67 -8.26
N ILE A 84 -9.32 7.29 -9.45
CA ILE A 84 -8.88 8.23 -10.50
C ILE A 84 -10.04 9.06 -11.04
N HIS A 85 -11.18 8.42 -11.30
CA HIS A 85 -12.33 9.05 -11.95
C HIS A 85 -13.34 9.68 -10.98
N GLY A 86 -13.03 9.72 -9.66
CA GLY A 86 -13.86 10.38 -8.66
C GLY A 86 -15.20 9.70 -8.37
N PHE A 87 -15.36 8.42 -8.71
CA PHE A 87 -16.56 7.65 -8.36
C PHE A 87 -16.46 7.18 -6.90
N PHE A 88 -16.75 8.10 -5.98
CA PHE A 88 -17.09 7.73 -4.61
C PHE A 88 -18.50 7.12 -4.62
N SER A 89 -18.61 5.85 -4.19
CA SER A 89 -19.86 5.26 -3.70
C SER A 89 -19.67 4.93 -2.23
#